data_AF-A0A167TVA1-F1
#
_entry.id   AF-A0A167TVA1-F1
#
_cell.length_a   1.000
_cell.length_b   1.000
_cell.length_c   1.000
_cell.angle_alpha   90.00
_cell.angle_beta   90.00
_cell.angle_gamma   90.00
#
_symmetry.space_group_name_H-M   'P 1'
#
loop_
_entity.id
_entity.type
_entity.pdbx_description
1 polymer ?
#
loop_
_entity_poly.entity_id
_entity_poly.type
_entity_poly.pdbx_seq_one_letter_code
_entity_poly.pdbx_strand_id
1 'polypeptide(L)'
;MTISHRPVDSSLNPAWRDAAVHLISGVKWNDRLPISAAEKAIAQVTNTTGYAMRQLAPDSGVYYNEANPWEPDWQWAFWGPNYPRILSIKQKYDPDNLLWCHHCVGSESFVQQNNGSLCPVF
;
A
#
# COMPACT_ATOMS: atom_id res chain seq x y z
N MET A 1 -0.86 -13.56 19.60
CA MET A 1 -1.99 -13.48 18.66
C MET A 1 -2.31 -14.89 18.21
N THR A 2 -3.45 -15.46 18.59
CA THR A 2 -3.85 -16.80 18.13
C THR A 2 -4.36 -16.69 16.70
N ILE A 3 -3.62 -17.22 15.74
CA ILE A 3 -4.02 -17.31 14.33
C ILE A 3 -5.19 -18.30 14.25
N SER A 4 -6.41 -17.78 14.12
CA SER A 4 -7.60 -18.60 13.86
C SER A 4 -7.68 -18.87 12.37
N HIS A 5 -7.73 -20.15 11.98
CA HIS A 5 -7.94 -20.58 10.60
C HIS A 5 -9.41 -20.51 10.15
N ARG A 6 -10.32 -20.04 11.02
CA ARG A 6 -11.73 -19.87 10.63
C ARG A 6 -11.85 -18.66 9.70
N PRO A 7 -12.46 -18.82 8.50
CA PRO A 7 -12.76 -17.69 7.64
C PRO A 7 -13.65 -16.68 8.38
N VAL A 8 -13.24 -15.41 8.37
CA VAL A 8 -14.03 -14.29 8.87
C VAL A 8 -14.34 -13.41 7.67
N ASP A 9 -15.61 -13.03 7.50
CA ASP A 9 -16.00 -12.07 6.46
C ASP A 9 -15.42 -10.69 6.82
N SER A 10 -14.23 -10.40 6.29
CA SER A 10 -13.50 -9.16 6.52
C SER A 10 -12.65 -8.85 5.29
N SER A 11 -12.29 -7.58 5.13
CA SER A 11 -11.42 -7.10 4.04
C SER A 11 -9.92 -7.30 4.31
N LEU A 12 -9.55 -7.91 5.44
CA LEU A 12 -8.15 -8.11 5.80
C LEU A 12 -7.46 -8.99 4.74
N ASN A 13 -6.27 -8.57 4.29
CA ASN A 13 -5.47 -9.36 3.34
C ASN A 13 -5.28 -10.79 3.89
N PRO A 14 -5.63 -11.85 3.13
CA PRO A 14 -5.48 -13.23 3.57
C PRO A 14 -4.07 -13.60 4.06
N ALA A 15 -3.03 -12.93 3.55
CA ALA A 15 -1.64 -13.14 4.00
C ALA A 15 -1.46 -13.03 5.53
N TRP A 16 -2.32 -12.26 6.22
CA TRP A 16 -2.34 -12.19 7.68
C TRP A 16 -2.64 -13.51 8.39
N ARG A 17 -3.21 -14.51 7.71
CA ARG A 17 -3.52 -15.83 8.29
C ARG A 17 -2.34 -16.78 8.21
N ASP A 18 -1.45 -16.59 7.24
CA ASP A 18 -0.32 -17.48 7.02
C ASP A 18 1.01 -16.87 7.49
N ALA A 19 1.07 -15.54 7.61
CA ALA A 19 2.25 -14.83 8.10
C ALA A 19 2.50 -15.06 9.59
N ALA A 20 3.69 -15.56 9.93
CA ALA A 20 4.16 -15.69 11.31
C ALA A 20 4.82 -14.40 11.84
N VAL A 21 5.35 -13.55 10.95
CA VAL A 21 6.13 -12.35 11.28
C VAL A 21 5.67 -11.19 10.42
N HIS A 22 5.50 -10.03 11.04
CA HIS A 22 5.39 -8.74 10.37
C HIS A 22 6.75 -8.05 10.44
N LEU A 23 7.38 -7.80 9.28
CA LEU A 23 8.73 -7.24 9.19
C LEU A 23 8.67 -5.83 8.61
N ILE A 24 9.30 -4.88 9.31
CA ILE A 24 9.40 -3.50 8.87
C ILE A 24 10.88 -3.16 8.71
N SER A 25 11.22 -2.57 7.57
CA SER A 25 12.51 -1.93 7.35
C SER A 25 12.28 -0.49 6.92
N GLY A 26 13.11 0.41 7.43
CA GLY A 26 13.08 1.81 7.07
C GLY A 26 14.43 2.45 7.27
N VAL A 27 14.61 3.61 6.65
CA VAL A 27 15.74 4.50 6.89
C VAL A 27 15.25 5.71 7.68
N LYS A 28 16.15 6.33 8.44
CA LYS A 28 15.87 7.56 9.18
C LYS A 28 16.77 8.67 8.69
N TRP A 29 16.23 9.88 8.63
CA TRP A 29 17.00 11.10 8.37
C TRP A 29 16.44 12.25 9.20
N ASN A 30 17.14 13.38 9.20
CA ASN A 30 16.70 14.63 9.83
C ASN A 30 16.30 15.67 8.76
N ASP A 31 15.73 16.78 9.20
CA ASP A 31 15.20 17.84 8.33
C ASP A 31 16.29 18.64 7.58
N ARG A 32 17.57 18.34 7.82
CA ARG A 32 18.71 18.95 7.13
C ARG A 32 19.17 18.14 5.92
N LEU A 33 18.62 16.94 5.71
CA LEU A 33 18.99 16.10 4.58
C LEU A 33 18.55 16.79 3.26
N PRO A 34 19.44 16.96 2.28
CA PRO A 34 19.05 17.48 0.98
C PRO A 34 17.98 16.61 0.33
N ILE A 35 17.01 17.22 -0.36
CA ILE A 35 15.90 16.51 -1.04
C ILE A 35 16.43 15.42 -1.96
N SER A 36 17.48 15.71 -2.76
CA SER A 36 18.07 14.74 -3.67
C SER A 36 18.70 13.53 -2.97
N ALA A 37 19.16 13.68 -1.73
CA ALA A 37 19.63 12.56 -0.92
C ALA A 37 18.45 11.77 -0.32
N ALA A 38 17.37 12.45 0.07
CA ALA A 38 16.13 11.80 0.52
C ALA A 38 15.49 10.97 -0.60
N GLU A 39 15.41 11.51 -1.83
CA GLU A 39 14.91 10.81 -3.01
C GLU A 39 15.71 9.53 -3.31
N LYS A 40 17.05 9.59 -3.20
CA LYS A 40 17.92 8.41 -3.33
C LYS A 40 17.64 7.38 -2.24
N ALA A 41 17.46 7.81 -1.00
CA ALA A 41 17.14 6.92 0.11
C ALA A 41 15.78 6.24 -0.08
N ILE A 42 14.76 7.00 -0.54
CA ILE A 42 13.44 6.46 -0.91
C ILE A 42 13.57 5.44 -2.03
N ALA A 43 14.28 5.76 -3.11
CA ALA A 43 14.49 4.84 -4.23
C ALA A 43 15.19 3.55 -3.78
N GLN A 44 16.17 3.63 -2.88
CA GLN A 44 16.83 2.46 -2.31
C GLN A 44 15.89 1.61 -1.45
N VAL A 45 15.08 2.23 -0.59
CA VAL A 45 14.08 1.51 0.22
C VAL A 45 13.05 0.82 -0.69
N THR A 46 12.52 1.50 -1.70
CA THR A 46 11.52 0.94 -2.60
C THR A 46 12.09 -0.16 -3.49
N ASN A 47 13.21 0.11 -4.17
CA ASN A 47 13.70 -0.72 -5.29
C ASN A 47 14.79 -1.71 -4.90
N THR A 48 15.35 -1.63 -3.68
CA THR A 48 16.35 -2.58 -3.19
C THR A 48 15.80 -3.37 -2.02
N THR A 49 15.58 -2.73 -0.87
CA THR A 49 15.15 -3.45 0.34
C THR A 49 13.73 -3.98 0.19
N GLY A 50 12.80 -3.13 -0.25
CA GLY A 50 11.42 -3.53 -0.50
C GLY A 50 11.33 -4.59 -1.60
N TYR A 51 12.13 -4.46 -2.65
CA TYR A 51 12.19 -5.49 -3.70
C TYR A 51 12.65 -6.84 -3.13
N ALA A 52 13.72 -6.87 -2.35
CA ALA A 52 14.21 -8.09 -1.71
C ALA A 52 13.15 -8.70 -0.76
N MET A 53 12.39 -7.88 -0.02
CA MET A 53 11.28 -8.37 0.82
C MET A 53 10.16 -9.01 0.00
N ARG A 54 9.76 -8.39 -1.12
CA ARG A 54 8.77 -8.97 -2.05
C ARG A 54 9.27 -10.28 -2.67
N GLN A 55 10.56 -10.41 -2.96
CA GLN A 55 11.13 -11.66 -3.45
C GLN A 55 11.22 -12.75 -2.37
N LEU A 56 11.42 -12.36 -1.11
CA LEU A 56 11.49 -13.29 0.02
C LEU A 56 10.13 -13.95 0.30
N ALA A 57 9.03 -13.22 0.14
CA ALA A 57 7.67 -13.69 0.41
C ALA A 57 6.68 -13.20 -0.65
N PRO A 58 6.77 -13.71 -1.90
CA PRO A 58 6.00 -13.19 -3.04
C PRO A 58 4.49 -13.38 -2.91
N ASP A 59 4.06 -14.40 -2.16
CA ASP A 59 2.64 -14.72 -1.94
C ASP A 59 2.07 -14.04 -0.69
N SER A 60 2.83 -13.16 -0.03
CA SER A 60 2.41 -12.44 1.18
C SER A 60 1.78 -11.08 0.85
N GLY A 61 1.81 -10.14 1.79
CA GLY A 61 1.29 -8.78 1.63
C GLY A 61 2.07 -7.75 2.43
N VAL A 62 1.62 -6.49 2.32
CA VAL A 62 2.17 -5.34 3.03
C VAL A 62 1.09 -4.75 3.92
N TYR A 63 1.47 -4.40 5.16
CA TYR A 63 0.55 -3.76 6.08
C TYR A 63 0.33 -2.29 5.69
N TYR A 64 -0.87 -2.01 5.18
CA TYR A 64 -1.28 -0.69 4.69
C TYR A 64 -0.93 0.49 5.62
N ASN A 65 -1.14 0.35 6.93
CA ASN A 65 -0.94 1.46 7.88
C ASN A 65 0.53 1.82 8.14
N GLU A 66 1.48 0.96 7.74
CA GLU A 66 2.93 1.17 7.91
C GLU A 66 3.68 0.97 6.58
N ALA A 67 2.98 1.20 5.47
CA ALA A 67 3.47 0.93 4.13
C ALA A 67 4.32 2.08 3.55
N ASN A 68 5.16 1.70 2.59
CA ASN A 68 5.85 2.64 1.72
C ASN A 68 4.86 3.37 0.80
N PRO A 69 4.82 4.72 0.74
CA PRO A 69 3.96 5.44 -0.19
C PRO A 69 4.21 5.09 -1.66
N TRP A 70 5.40 4.59 -2.00
CA TRP A 70 5.76 4.17 -3.36
C TRP A 70 5.68 2.65 -3.56
N GLU A 71 4.92 1.93 -2.73
CA GLU A 71 4.78 0.47 -2.88
C GLU A 71 4.21 0.12 -4.27
N PRO A 72 4.93 -0.67 -5.09
CA PRO A 72 4.41 -1.15 -6.36
C PRO A 72 3.28 -2.15 -6.12
N ASP A 73 2.36 -2.26 -7.08
CA ASP A 73 1.23 -3.20 -7.03
C ASP A 73 0.45 -3.15 -5.70
N TRP A 74 0.31 -1.93 -5.16
CA TRP A 74 -0.25 -1.68 -3.82
C TRP A 74 -1.65 -2.26 -3.62
N GLN A 75 -2.47 -2.35 -4.66
CA GLN A 75 -3.80 -2.97 -4.58
C GLN A 75 -3.68 -4.42 -4.09
N TRP A 76 -2.77 -5.19 -4.70
CA TRP A 76 -2.51 -6.57 -4.30
C TRP A 76 -1.75 -6.62 -2.99
N ALA A 77 -0.71 -5.80 -2.81
CA ALA A 77 0.10 -5.82 -1.59
C ALA A 77 -0.76 -5.56 -0.34
N PHE A 78 -1.67 -4.59 -0.37
CA PHE A 78 -2.45 -4.18 0.80
C PHE A 78 -3.72 -4.98 1.00
N TRP A 79 -4.40 -5.35 -0.09
CA TRP A 79 -5.75 -5.92 -0.04
C TRP A 79 -5.83 -7.32 -0.66
N GLY A 80 -4.86 -7.69 -1.49
CA GLY A 80 -4.78 -8.98 -2.16
C GLY A 80 -6.03 -9.26 -2.99
N PRO A 81 -6.56 -10.49 -2.97
CA PRO A 81 -7.73 -10.88 -3.76
C PRO A 81 -9.02 -10.15 -3.32
N ASN A 82 -9.03 -9.45 -2.18
CA ASN A 82 -10.20 -8.69 -1.73
C ASN A 82 -10.41 -7.38 -2.51
N TYR A 83 -9.39 -6.89 -3.24
CA TYR A 83 -9.43 -5.57 -3.86
C TYR A 83 -10.66 -5.32 -4.75
N PRO A 84 -11.05 -6.22 -5.67
CA PRO A 84 -12.21 -5.99 -6.52
C PRO A 84 -13.52 -5.83 -5.73
N ARG A 85 -13.71 -6.63 -4.68
CA ARG A 85 -14.89 -6.56 -3.81
C ARG A 85 -14.95 -5.22 -3.07
N ILE A 86 -13.85 -4.82 -2.42
CA ILE A 86 -13.83 -3.55 -1.67
C ILE A 86 -13.89 -2.33 -2.59
N LEU A 87 -13.36 -2.41 -3.81
CA LEU A 87 -13.53 -1.38 -4.84
C LEU A 87 -15.00 -1.22 -5.23
N SER A 88 -15.74 -2.31 -5.45
CA SER A 88 -17.18 -2.23 -5.71
C SER A 88 -17.97 -1.58 -4.57
N ILE A 89 -17.55 -1.81 -3.32
CA ILE A 89 -18.15 -1.19 -2.14
C ILE A 89 -17.83 0.32 -2.15
N LYS A 90 -16.58 0.69 -2.39
CA LYS A 90 -16.17 2.10 -2.53
C LYS A 90 -17.02 2.81 -3.58
N GLN A 91 -17.16 2.24 -4.78
CA GLN A 91 -17.96 2.83 -5.86
C GLN A 91 -19.45 2.93 -5.54
N LYS A 92 -19.99 2.01 -4.73
CA LYS A 92 -21.39 2.06 -4.28
C LYS A 92 -21.64 3.22 -3.31
N TYR A 93 -20.71 3.48 -2.40
CA TYR A 93 -20.90 4.44 -1.29
C TYR A 93 -20.23 5.80 -1.52
N ASP A 94 -19.24 5.87 -2.40
CA ASP A 94 -18.52 7.07 -2.80
C ASP A 94 -18.24 7.05 -4.33
N PRO A 95 -19.31 7.14 -5.15
CA PRO A 95 -19.20 7.02 -6.61
C PRO A 95 -18.37 8.14 -7.26
N ASP A 96 -18.34 9.32 -6.62
CA ASP A 96 -17.60 10.48 -7.10
C ASP A 96 -16.16 10.54 -6.55
N ASN A 97 -15.77 9.54 -5.73
CA ASN A 97 -14.47 9.46 -5.06
C ASN A 97 -14.11 10.73 -4.27
N LEU A 98 -15.09 11.29 -3.55
CA LEU A 98 -14.92 12.44 -2.68
C LEU A 98 -13.90 12.15 -1.56
N LEU A 99 -13.94 10.94 -1.00
CA LEU A 99 -13.03 10.49 0.06
C LEU A 99 -11.78 9.87 -0.55
N TRP A 100 -10.96 10.70 -1.21
CA TRP A 100 -9.70 10.28 -1.82
C TRP A 100 -8.53 10.35 -0.83
N CYS A 101 -7.63 9.37 -0.91
CA CYS A 101 -6.33 9.39 -0.26
C CYS A 101 -5.33 8.52 -1.04
N HIS A 102 -4.04 8.82 -0.92
CA HIS A 102 -2.98 8.11 -1.65
C HIS A 102 -3.00 6.60 -1.32
N HIS A 103 -3.11 5.76 -2.36
CA HIS A 103 -3.23 4.29 -2.27
C HIS A 103 -4.41 3.77 -1.42
N CYS A 104 -5.43 4.60 -1.19
CA CYS A 104 -6.72 4.13 -0.71
C CYS A 104 -7.46 3.35 -1.81
N VAL A 105 -8.42 2.52 -1.42
CA VAL A 105 -9.28 1.79 -2.37
C VAL A 105 -9.96 2.78 -3.32
N GLY A 106 -9.78 2.57 -4.63
CA GLY A 106 -10.32 3.42 -5.69
C GLY A 106 -9.50 4.69 -5.99
N SER A 107 -8.36 4.90 -5.31
CA SER A 107 -7.51 6.08 -5.51
C SER A 107 -6.93 6.20 -6.93
N GLU A 108 -6.83 5.09 -7.66
CA GLU A 108 -6.34 5.00 -9.04
C GLU A 108 -7.19 5.75 -10.06
N SER A 109 -8.44 6.13 -9.72
CA SER A 109 -9.26 6.95 -10.62
C SER A 109 -8.82 8.42 -10.65
N PHE A 110 -7.86 8.82 -9.81
CA PHE A 110 -7.26 10.16 -9.80
C PHE A 110 -5.74 10.10 -9.75
N VAL A 111 -5.10 11.15 -10.24
CA VAL A 111 -3.66 11.38 -10.14
C VAL A 111 -3.41 12.74 -9.51
N GLN A 112 -2.53 12.77 -8.49
CA GLN A 112 -2.06 14.02 -7.90
C GLN A 112 -0.95 14.60 -8.78
N GLN A 113 -1.14 15.86 -9.18
CA GLN A 113 -0.20 16.61 -10.02
C GLN A 113 0.90 17.26 -9.18
N ASN A 114 2.01 17.64 -9.82
CA ASN A 114 3.13 18.32 -9.15
C ASN A 114 2.75 19.66 -8.51
N ASN A 115 1.70 20.32 -9.00
CA ASN A 115 1.17 21.56 -8.42
C ASN A 115 0.20 21.29 -7.23
N GLY A 116 0.02 20.03 -6.84
CA GLY A 116 -0.86 19.60 -5.76
C GLY A 116 -2.31 19.37 -6.16
N SER A 117 -2.73 19.68 -7.40
CA SER A 117 -4.10 19.41 -7.83
C SER A 117 -4.37 17.93 -8.01
N LEU A 118 -5.59 17.48 -7.73
CA LEU A 118 -6.05 16.11 -7.93
C LEU A 118 -6.94 16.07 -9.18
N CYS A 119 -6.60 15.25 -10.16
CA CYS A 119 -7.30 15.19 -11.45
C CYS A 119 -7.74 13.76 -11.78
N PRO A 120 -8.93 13.56 -12.37
CA PRO A 120 -9.36 12.23 -12.82
C PRO A 120 -8.39 11.65 -13.87
N VAL A 121 -8.19 10.33 -13.84
CA VAL A 121 -7.51 9.59 -14.90
C VAL A 121 -8.56 9.24 -15.95
N PHE A 122 -8.46 9.82 -17.15
CA PHE A 122 -9.35 9.56 -18.29
C PHE A 122 -8.74 8.54 -19.25
#